data_AF-A0A382DIK7-F1
#
_entry.id   AF-A0A382DIK7-F1
#
_cell.length_a   1.000
_cell.length_b   1.000
_cell.length_c   1.000
_cell.angle_alpha   90.00
_cell.angle_beta   90.00
_cell.angle_gamma   90.00
#
_symmetry.space_group_name_H-M   'P 1'
#
loop_
_entity.id
_entity.type
_entity.pdbx_description
1 polymer ?
#
loop_
_entity_poly.entity_id
_entity_poly.type
_entity_poly.pdbx_seq_one_letter_code
_entity_poly.pdbx_strand_id
1 'polypeptide(L)' 'MRHLDRHELDQLCDDIRKHIIDVVEEKGGHFSSPLGVVDLTVALHKVFDTPKDLLI' A
#
# COMPACT_ATOMS: atom_id res chain seq x y z
N MET A 1 -6.42 -6.91 -6.21
CA MET A 1 -5.40 -6.19 -7.01
C MET A 1 -5.05 -6.89 -8.34
N ARG A 2 -5.33 -8.20 -8.51
CA ARG A 2 -4.94 -8.99 -9.69
C ARG A 2 -5.50 -8.54 -11.04
N HIS A 3 -6.60 -7.77 -11.06
CA HIS A 3 -7.19 -7.22 -12.29
C HIS A 3 -6.76 -5.79 -12.62
N LEU A 4 -6.06 -5.10 -11.72
CA LEU A 4 -5.61 -3.73 -11.96
C LEU A 4 -4.45 -3.71 -12.97
N ASP A 5 -4.46 -2.78 -13.90
CA ASP A 5 -3.29 -2.51 -14.74
C ASP A 5 -2.20 -1.75 -13.97
N ARG A 6 -1.08 -1.46 -14.64
CA ARG A 6 0.05 -0.77 -13.98
C ARG A 6 -0.31 0.66 -13.54
N HIS A 7 -1.07 1.39 -14.35
CA HIS A 7 -1.46 2.76 -14.03
C HIS A 7 -2.44 2.79 -12.85
N GLU A 8 -3.38 1.85 -12.81
CA GLU A 8 -4.30 1.69 -11.68
C GLU A 8 -3.57 1.31 -10.39
N LEU A 9 -2.50 0.52 -10.47
CA LEU A 9 -1.65 0.21 -9.31
C LEU A 9 -0.86 1.43 -8.81
N ASP A 10 -0.33 2.23 -9.72
CA ASP A 10 0.39 3.46 -9.37
C ASP A 10 -0.57 4.45 -8.68
N GLN A 11 -1.79 4.61 -9.20
CA GLN A 11 -2.83 5.44 -8.58
C GLN A 11 -3.22 4.91 -7.20
N LEU A 12 -3.37 3.59 -7.05
CA LEU A 12 -3.67 2.96 -5.76
C LEU A 12 -2.57 3.22 -4.73
N CYS A 13 -1.30 3.15 -5.13
CA CYS A 13 -0.18 3.48 -4.25
C CYS A 13 -0.25 4.95 -3.78
N ASP A 14 -0.55 5.89 -4.68
CA ASP A 14 -0.69 7.30 -4.33
C ASP A 14 -1.84 7.56 -3.36
N ASP A 15 -2.98 6.90 -3.58
CA ASP A 15 -4.15 7.05 -2.71
C ASP A 15 -3.89 6.47 -1.31
N ILE A 16 -3.20 5.33 -1.23
CA ILE A 16 -2.76 4.74 0.05
C ILE A 16 -1.80 5.68 0.78
N ARG A 17 -0.82 6.28 0.08
CA ARG A 17 0.12 7.24 0.69
C ARG A 17 -0.60 8.44 1.26
N LYS A 18 -1.52 9.05 0.51
CA LYS A 18 -2.33 10.18 0.98
C LYS A 18 -3.13 9.80 2.23
N HIS A 19 -3.78 8.65 2.21
CA HIS A 19 -4.54 8.17 3.36
C HIS A 19 -3.66 7.96 4.61
N ILE A 20 -2.47 7.39 4.44
CA ILE A 20 -1.49 7.25 5.53
C ILE A 20 -1.12 8.62 6.11
N ILE A 21 -0.87 9.61 5.25
CA ILE A 21 -0.55 10.98 5.66
C ILE A 21 -1.70 11.57 6.47
N ASP A 22 -2.93 11.51 5.95
CA ASP A 22 -4.13 12.08 6.60
C ASP A 22 -4.33 11.47 8.01
N VAL A 23 -4.22 10.14 8.12
CA VAL A 23 -4.41 9.42 9.39
C VAL A 23 -3.29 9.76 10.39
N VAL A 24 -2.04 9.85 9.93
CA VAL A 24 -0.91 10.17 10.81
C VAL A 24 -0.94 11.63 11.22
N GLU A 25 -1.39 12.55 10.36
CA GLU A 25 -1.59 13.96 10.68
C GLU A 25 -2.64 14.14 11.78
N GLU A 26 -3.75 13.40 11.73
CA GLU A 26 -4.80 13.45 12.76
C GLU A 26 -4.37 12.82 14.09
N LYS A 27 -3.58 11.73 14.05
CA LYS A 27 -3.30 10.89 15.23
C LYS A 27 -1.95 11.19 15.90
N GLY A 28 -1.01 11.80 15.18
CA GLY A 28 0.39 11.95 15.56
C GLY A 28 1.17 10.62 15.49
N GLY A 29 2.26 10.55 14.72
CA GLY A 29 3.05 9.33 14.56
C GLY A 29 4.29 9.47 13.65
N HIS A 30 5.09 8.41 13.52
CA HIS A 30 6.28 8.39 12.66
C HIS A 30 5.93 8.13 11.18
N PHE A 31 6.12 9.16 10.35
CA PHE A 31 5.83 9.18 8.90
C PHE A 31 6.66 8.20 8.05
N SER A 32 7.88 7.89 8.48
CA SER A 32 8.90 7.27 7.61
C SER A 32 8.71 5.77 7.41
N SER A 33 8.05 5.06 8.33
CA SER A 33 7.91 3.61 8.28
C SER A 33 6.84 3.13 7.28
N PRO A 34 5.60 3.66 7.30
CA PRO A 34 4.53 3.12 6.45
C PRO A 34 4.63 3.57 4.99
N LEU A 35 5.13 4.79 4.73
CA LEU A 35 5.21 5.34 3.37
C LEU A 35 6.26 4.64 2.49
N GLY A 36 7.33 4.11 3.09
CA GLY A 36 8.42 3.46 2.36
C GLY A 36 8.11 2.04 1.86
N VAL A 37 7.02 1.42 2.34
CA VAL A 37 6.68 0.02 2.04
C VAL A 37 5.40 -0.12 1.21
N VAL A 38 4.73 0.97 0.84
CA VAL A 38 3.45 0.96 0.12
C VAL A 38 3.57 0.18 -1.19
N ASP A 39 4.54 0.55 -2.04
CA ASP A 39 4.75 -0.05 -3.35
C ASP A 39 5.05 -1.55 -3.25
N LEU A 40 5.90 -1.91 -2.28
CA LEU A 40 6.25 -3.30 -2.04
C LEU A 40 5.03 -4.11 -1.61
N THR A 41 4.24 -3.56 -0.69
CA THR A 41 3.04 -4.22 -0.16
C THR A 41 2.01 -4.44 -1.27
N VAL A 42 1.75 -3.42 -2.09
CA VAL A 42 0.83 -3.51 -3.24
C VAL A 42 1.35 -4.52 -4.28
N ALA A 43 2.65 -4.53 -4.56
CA ALA A 43 3.25 -5.49 -5.48
C ALA A 43 3.13 -6.94 -4.97
N LEU A 44 3.33 -7.18 -3.67
CA LEU A 44 3.16 -8.50 -3.06
C LEU A 44 1.71 -8.98 -3.20
N HIS A 45 0.73 -8.14 -2.86
CA HIS A 45 -0.70 -8.48 -3.01
C HIS A 45 -1.17 -8.59 -4.48
N LYS A 46 -0.39 -8.07 -5.44
CA LYS A 46 -0.63 -8.25 -6.87
C LYS A 46 -0.17 -9.63 -7.36
N VAL A 47 0.96 -10.12 -6.84
CA VAL A 47 1.61 -11.37 -7.27
C VAL A 47 1.10 -12.58 -6.49
N PHE A 48 0.91 -12.44 -5.17
CA PHE A 48 0.49 -13.51 -4.27
C PHE A 48 -1.04 -13.52 -4.07
N ASP A 49 -1.62 -14.71 -3.90
CA ASP A 49 -3.05 -14.93 -3.65
C ASP A 49 -3.36 -14.84 -2.15
N THR A 50 -3.08 -13.68 -1.53
CA THR A 50 -3.47 -13.44 -0.14
C THR A 50 -5.00 -13.39 0.00
N PRO A 51 -5.60 -14.00 1.04
CA PRO A 51 -4.96 -14.53 2.25
C PRO A 51 -4.57 -16.01 2.19
N LYS A 52 -4.67 -16.70 1.04
CA LYS A 52 -4.21 -18.09 0.94
C LYS A 52 -2.70 -18.18 1.06
N ASP A 53 -2.00 -17.29 0.36
CA ASP A 53 -0.56 -17.11 0.53
C ASP A 53 -0.31 -16.28 1.78
N LEU A 54 0.51 -16.81 2.69
CA LEU A 54 0.93 -16.14 3.91
C LEU A 54 2.11 -15.21 3.60
N LEU A 55 1.95 -13.92 3.89
CA LEU A 55 3.02 -12.92 3.89
C LEU A 55 3.37 -12.59 5.36
N ILE A 56 4.67 -12.53 5.69
CA ILE A 56 5.21 -12.24 7.04
C ILE A 56 6.19 -11.09 6.95
#